data_AF-A0A2E1ERT4-F1
#
_entry.id   AF-A0A2E1ERT4-F1
#
_cell.length_a   1.000
_cell.length_b   1.000
_cell.length_c   1.000
_cell.angle_alpha   90.00
_cell.angle_beta   90.00
_cell.angle_gamma   90.00
#
_symmetry.space_group_name_H-M   'P 1'
#
loop_
_entity.id
_entity.type
_entity.pdbx_description
1 polymer ?
#
loop_
_entity_poly.entity_id
_entity_poly.type
_entity_poly.pdbx_seq_one_letter_code
_entity_poly.pdbx_strand_id
1 'polypeptide(L)'
;EKDVGVQAIKMLARGGWGESTPDCTTWYDPYREQNEIDQAIWWQLSQKIDTSMTCGEPLLLDKVLSAGFRFKSISEEEQEVIINSAAISKPEPLLGII
;
A
#
# COMPACT_ATOMS: atom_id res chain seq x y z
N GLU A 1 -20.21 9.66 -12.94
CA GLU A 1 -20.10 8.40 -12.19
C GLU A 1 -20.82 7.32 -12.98
N LYS A 2 -20.21 6.15 -13.19
CA LYS A 2 -20.72 5.10 -14.10
C LYS A 2 -21.45 3.96 -13.37
N ASP A 3 -21.70 4.10 -12.07
CA ASP A 3 -22.21 3.03 -11.20
C ASP A 3 -21.34 1.76 -11.26
N VAL A 4 -20.02 1.96 -11.12
CA VAL A 4 -19.01 0.90 -11.18
C VAL A 4 -18.10 1.03 -9.96
N GLY A 5 -17.95 -0.07 -9.21
CA GLY A 5 -17.05 -0.12 -8.06
C GLY A 5 -15.57 -0.10 -8.47
N VAL A 6 -14.78 0.70 -7.78
CA VAL A 6 -13.34 0.84 -7.96
C VAL A 6 -12.62 0.05 -6.87
N GLN A 7 -11.75 -0.87 -7.30
CA GLN A 7 -10.87 -1.63 -6.40
C GLN A 7 -9.44 -1.13 -6.54
N ALA A 8 -8.80 -0.81 -5.42
CA ALA A 8 -7.37 -0.54 -5.38
C ALA A 8 -6.60 -1.81 -5.02
N ILE A 9 -5.64 -2.17 -5.87
CA ILE A 9 -4.77 -3.35 -5.71
C ILE A 9 -3.34 -2.93 -5.39
N LYS A 10 -2.57 -3.86 -4.81
CA LYS A 10 -1.14 -3.71 -4.49
C LYS A 10 -0.85 -2.63 -3.42
N MET A 11 -1.70 -2.56 -2.41
CA MET A 11 -1.68 -1.55 -1.34
C MET A 11 -0.35 -1.34 -0.59
N LEU A 12 0.56 -2.32 -0.61
CA LEU A 12 1.86 -2.22 0.07
C LEU A 12 3.04 -2.07 -0.90
N ALA A 13 2.80 -1.95 -2.20
CA ALA A 13 3.87 -1.89 -3.17
C ALA A 13 4.69 -0.59 -3.02
N ARG A 14 6.01 -0.75 -2.85
CA ARG A 14 6.97 0.37 -2.80
C ARG A 14 8.08 0.28 -3.85
N GLY A 15 8.02 -0.72 -4.71
CA GLY A 15 9.01 -0.99 -5.77
C GLY A 15 9.10 -2.46 -6.12
N GLY A 16 10.06 -2.80 -6.99
CA GLY A 16 10.40 -4.20 -7.31
C GLY A 16 11.49 -4.76 -6.41
N TRP A 17 11.69 -6.07 -6.48
CA TRP A 17 12.82 -6.73 -5.80
C TRP A 17 14.18 -6.37 -6.41
N GLY A 18 14.23 -6.13 -7.73
CA GLY A 18 15.49 -5.98 -8.47
C GLY A 18 16.39 -7.19 -8.21
N GLU A 19 17.64 -6.93 -7.81
CA GLU A 19 18.62 -7.98 -7.46
C GLU A 19 18.53 -8.47 -6.00
N SER A 20 17.58 -7.97 -5.20
CA SER A 20 17.42 -8.43 -3.80
C SER A 20 16.82 -9.83 -3.74
N THR A 21 17.20 -10.61 -2.74
CA THR A 21 16.50 -11.86 -2.41
C THR A 21 15.16 -11.54 -1.73
N PRO A 22 14.02 -12.01 -2.26
CA PRO A 22 12.71 -11.79 -1.63
C PRO A 22 12.60 -12.44 -0.25
N ASP A 23 12.09 -11.69 0.72
CA ASP A 23 11.68 -12.19 2.04
C ASP A 23 10.14 -12.36 2.16
N CYS A 24 9.40 -11.89 1.17
CA CYS A 24 7.96 -12.06 1.00
C CYS A 24 7.67 -12.75 -0.35
N THR A 25 6.47 -13.30 -0.47
CA THR A 25 5.97 -14.02 -1.66
C THR A 25 5.36 -13.10 -2.72
N THR A 26 5.15 -11.82 -2.40
CA THR A 26 4.70 -10.82 -3.37
C THR A 26 5.74 -10.66 -4.48
N TRP A 27 5.28 -10.44 -5.72
CA TRP A 27 6.19 -10.22 -6.86
C TRP A 27 6.82 -8.81 -6.87
N TYR A 28 6.43 -7.96 -5.93
CA TYR A 28 6.96 -6.63 -5.68
C TYR A 28 7.50 -6.54 -4.26
N ASP A 29 8.36 -5.55 -3.99
CA ASP A 29 8.89 -5.24 -2.67
C ASP A 29 7.80 -4.54 -1.82
N PRO A 30 7.28 -5.16 -0.74
CA PRO A 30 6.20 -4.59 0.06
C PRO A 30 6.71 -3.76 1.26
N TYR A 31 5.92 -2.84 1.80
CA TYR A 31 6.18 -2.31 3.14
C TYR A 31 6.09 -3.41 4.22
N ARG A 32 6.92 -3.33 5.27
CA ARG A 32 7.02 -4.35 6.34
C ARG A 32 6.76 -3.79 7.72
N GLU A 33 7.13 -2.54 7.95
CA GLU A 33 6.98 -1.91 9.25
C GLU A 33 5.54 -1.47 9.48
N GLN A 34 5.06 -1.62 10.72
CA GLN A 34 3.65 -1.35 11.03
C GLN A 34 3.26 0.09 10.67
N ASN A 35 4.13 1.06 10.95
CA ASN A 35 3.86 2.46 10.66
C ASN A 35 3.77 2.74 9.15
N GLU A 36 4.63 2.12 8.34
CA GLU A 36 4.58 2.27 6.87
C GLU A 36 3.33 1.61 6.30
N ILE A 37 2.96 0.44 6.82
CA ILE A 37 1.74 -0.28 6.45
C ILE A 37 0.49 0.53 6.81
N ASP A 38 0.47 1.13 8.01
CA ASP A 38 -0.61 2.03 8.43
C ASP A 38 -0.77 3.19 7.46
N GLN A 39 0.33 3.89 7.15
CA GLN A 39 0.33 5.03 6.23
C GLN A 39 -0.16 4.64 4.84
N ALA A 40 0.35 3.55 4.27
CA ALA A 40 -0.05 3.08 2.94
C ALA A 40 -1.55 2.74 2.88
N ILE A 41 -2.06 2.02 3.89
CA ILE A 41 -3.46 1.62 3.97
C ILE A 41 -4.37 2.81 4.22
N TRP A 42 -4.02 3.71 5.15
CA TRP A 42 -4.86 4.84 5.51
C TRP A 42 -4.93 5.88 4.38
N TRP A 43 -3.82 6.07 3.65
CA TRP A 43 -3.82 6.86 2.42
C TRP A 43 -4.73 6.23 1.36
N GLN A 44 -4.59 4.92 1.10
CA GLN A 44 -5.41 4.22 0.11
C GLN A 44 -6.90 4.25 0.45
N LEU A 45 -7.27 4.00 1.71
CA LEU A 45 -8.66 4.04 2.18
C LEU A 45 -9.25 5.45 2.27
N SER A 46 -8.42 6.49 2.14
CA SER A 46 -8.89 7.88 2.03
C SER A 46 -9.19 8.30 0.58
N GLN A 47 -8.85 7.46 -0.40
CA GLN A 47 -9.17 7.71 -1.81
C GLN A 47 -10.62 7.32 -2.12
N LYS A 48 -11.14 7.82 -3.25
CA LYS A 48 -12.46 7.44 -3.78
C LYS A 48 -12.45 6.03 -4.38
N ILE A 49 -12.34 5.03 -3.52
CA ILE A 49 -12.35 3.61 -3.85
C ILE A 49 -13.44 2.89 -3.04
N ASP A 50 -14.00 1.83 -3.61
CA ASP A 50 -15.02 1.01 -2.95
C ASP A 50 -14.40 -0.15 -2.17
N THR A 51 -13.22 -0.61 -2.58
CA THR A 51 -12.56 -1.76 -1.93
C THR A 51 -11.04 -1.64 -2.00
N SER A 52 -10.40 -1.89 -0.85
CA SER A 52 -8.96 -2.08 -0.72
C SER A 52 -8.64 -3.58 -0.68
N MET A 53 -7.74 -4.05 -1.55
CA MET A 53 -7.36 -5.46 -1.64
C MET A 53 -6.07 -5.73 -0.88
N THR A 54 -6.07 -6.76 -0.02
CA THR A 54 -4.86 -7.22 0.67
C THR A 54 -3.76 -7.63 -0.32
N CYS A 55 -2.50 -7.56 0.08
CA CYS A 55 -1.36 -7.98 -0.74
C CYS A 55 -1.21 -9.51 -0.93
N GLY A 56 -2.01 -10.31 -0.23
CA GLY A 56 -1.92 -11.77 -0.28
C GLY A 56 -0.68 -12.37 0.40
N GLU A 57 0.04 -11.59 1.21
CA GLU A 57 1.23 -12.01 1.94
C GLU A 57 0.89 -12.44 3.38
N PRO A 58 0.97 -13.74 3.73
CA PRO A 58 0.66 -14.23 5.08
C PRO A 58 1.51 -13.58 6.18
N LEU A 59 2.79 -13.30 5.93
CA LEU A 59 3.70 -12.70 6.93
C LEU A 59 3.31 -11.26 7.32
N LEU A 60 2.55 -10.58 6.45
CA LEU A 60 2.12 -9.20 6.66
C LEU A 60 0.64 -9.09 7.06
N LEU A 61 -0.11 -10.20 7.05
CA LEU A 61 -1.56 -10.20 7.22
C LEU A 61 -2.00 -9.56 8.54
N ASP A 62 -1.37 -9.93 9.67
CA ASP A 62 -1.72 -9.38 10.98
C ASP A 62 -1.54 -7.86 11.05
N LYS A 63 -0.47 -7.35 10.42
CA LYS A 63 -0.19 -5.91 10.36
C LYS A 63 -1.20 -5.19 9.48
N VAL A 64 -1.57 -5.77 8.36
CA VAL A 64 -2.60 -5.27 7.43
C VAL A 64 -3.96 -5.20 8.12
N LEU A 65 -4.36 -6.27 8.81
CA LEU A 65 -5.62 -6.30 9.55
C LEU A 65 -5.61 -5.28 10.69
N SER A 66 -4.52 -5.19 11.45
CA SER A 66 -4.35 -4.18 12.52
C SER A 66 -4.52 -2.75 12.00
N ALA A 67 -3.90 -2.41 10.86
CA ALA A 67 -4.02 -1.11 10.23
C ALA A 67 -5.47 -0.81 9.79
N GLY A 68 -6.14 -1.79 9.17
CA GLY A 68 -7.53 -1.68 8.76
C GLY A 68 -8.49 -1.49 9.94
N PHE A 69 -8.31 -2.24 11.04
CA PHE A 69 -9.15 -2.09 12.24
C PHE A 69 -8.95 -0.76 12.97
N ARG A 70 -7.75 -0.16 12.87
CA ARG A 70 -7.43 1.14 13.47
C ARG A 70 -7.67 2.33 12.54
N PHE A 71 -8.10 2.08 11.31
CA PHE A 71 -8.25 3.13 10.30
C PHE A 71 -9.14 4.26 10.80
N LYS A 72 -8.66 5.48 10.56
CA LYS A 72 -9.41 6.72 10.63
C LYS A 72 -9.09 7.51 9.38
N SER A 73 -10.07 8.22 8.84
CA SER A 73 -9.82 9.12 7.71
C SER A 73 -8.72 10.10 8.10
N ILE A 74 -7.72 10.22 7.26
CA ILE A 74 -6.62 11.16 7.45
C ILE A 74 -6.88 12.44 6.65
N SER A 75 -6.41 13.57 7.17
CA SER A 75 -6.59 14.88 6.52
C SER A 75 -5.81 14.95 5.19
N GLU A 76 -6.11 15.96 4.38
CA GLU A 76 -5.37 16.21 3.14
C GLU A 76 -3.88 16.50 3.44
N GLU A 77 -3.59 17.23 4.52
CA GLU A 77 -2.22 17.50 4.94
C GLU A 77 -1.48 16.23 5.38
N GLU A 78 -2.14 15.32 6.12
CA GLU A 78 -1.57 14.03 6.48
C GLU A 78 -1.30 13.16 5.24
N GLN A 79 -2.18 13.21 4.25
CA GLN A 79 -1.98 12.52 2.97
C GLN A 79 -0.77 13.09 2.20
N GLU A 80 -0.60 14.41 2.15
CA GLU A 80 0.56 15.05 1.53
C GLU A 80 1.87 14.65 2.20
N VAL A 81 1.90 14.57 3.54
CA VAL A 81 3.08 14.09 4.28
C VAL A 81 3.44 12.66 3.86
N ILE A 82 2.44 11.77 3.77
CA ILE A 82 2.65 10.38 3.33
C ILE A 82 3.24 10.34 1.92
N ILE A 83 2.63 11.05 0.97
CA ILE A 83 3.11 11.12 -0.42
C ILE A 83 4.55 11.61 -0.49
N ASN A 84 4.88 12.69 0.23
CA ASN A 84 6.23 13.27 0.23
C ASN A 84 7.27 12.39 0.92
N SER A 85 6.84 11.52 1.84
CA SER A 85 7.72 10.56 2.53
C SER A 85 7.90 9.23 1.77
N ALA A 86 7.03 8.96 0.79
CA ALA A 86 7.06 7.73 0.03
C ALA A 86 8.31 7.68 -0.87
N ALA A 87 9.22 6.76 -0.56
CA ALA A 87 10.39 6.50 -1.38
C ALA A 87 10.18 5.22 -2.21
N ILE A 88 10.33 5.33 -3.54
CA ILE A 88 10.42 4.17 -4.42
C ILE A 88 11.77 3.51 -4.17
N SER A 89 11.76 2.32 -3.57
CA SER A 89 13.02 1.63 -3.22
C SER A 89 13.78 1.20 -4.48
N LYS A 90 13.06 0.59 -5.42
CA LYS A 90 13.57 0.20 -6.74
C LYS A 90 12.44 0.30 -7.76
N PRO A 91 12.63 1.02 -8.87
CA PRO A 91 11.61 1.10 -9.92
C PRO A 91 11.26 -0.29 -10.46
N GLU A 92 9.97 -0.54 -10.65
CA GLU A 92 9.45 -1.74 -11.31
C GLU A 92 8.43 -1.30 -12.35
N PRO A 93 8.77 -1.34 -13.65
CA PRO A 93 7.89 -0.86 -14.71
C PRO A 93 6.49 -1.47 -14.69
N LEU A 94 6.36 -2.73 -14.28
CA LEU A 94 5.06 -3.43 -14.22
C LEU A 94 4.17 -2.93 -13.07
N LEU A 95 4.71 -2.19 -12.11
CA LEU A 95 3.91 -1.55 -11.06
C LEU A 95 3.27 -0.24 -11.52
N GLY A 96 3.79 0.40 -12.57
CA GLY A 96 3.28 1.71 -13.03
C GLY A 96 3.43 2.81 -11.97
N ILE A 97 4.33 2.63 -11.00
CA ILE A 97 4.71 3.65 -10.02
C ILE A 97 5.72 4.55 -10.75
N ILE A 98 5.30 5.77 -11.08
CA ILE A 98 6.06 6.76 -11.84
C ILE A 98 6.78 7.70 -10.88
#